data_AF-B1Y3I0-F1
#
_entry.id   AF-B1Y3I0-F1
#
_cell.length_a   1.000
_cell.length_b   1.000
_cell.length_c   1.000
_cell.angle_alpha   90.00
_cell.angle_beta   90.00
_cell.angle_gamma   90.00
#
_symmetry.space_group_name_H-M   'P 1'
#
loop_
_entity.id
_entity.type
_entity.pdbx_description
1 polymer ?
#
loop_
_entity_poly.entity_id
_entity_poly.type
_entity_poly.pdbx_seq_one_letter_code
_entity_poly.pdbx_strand_id
1 'polypeptide(L)' 'MATKPKTLPAITVTSRSPRGNLWRAGRDWSAQPTTVAISELSDAQIAALKAEPLLLVQNAEITPDGEVGQVE' A
#
# COMPACT_ATOMS: atom_id res chain seq x y z
N MET A 1 -10.32 -30.14 -5.17
CA MET A 1 -11.04 -28.92 -4.75
C MET A 1 -10.07 -27.76 -4.95
N ALA A 2 -10.26 -26.93 -5.98
CA ALA A 2 -9.34 -25.83 -6.29
C ALA A 2 -9.65 -24.64 -5.37
N THR A 3 -8.80 -24.41 -4.37
CA THR A 3 -8.83 -23.18 -3.57
C THR A 3 -8.39 -22.05 -4.50
N LYS A 4 -9.34 -21.23 -4.96
CA LYS A 4 -9.02 -20.02 -5.72
C LYS A 4 -7.96 -19.21 -4.94
N PRO A 5 -6.90 -18.70 -5.58
CA PRO A 5 -5.96 -17.83 -4.89
C PRO A 5 -6.75 -16.65 -4.33
N LYS A 6 -6.67 -16.48 -3.01
CA LYS A 6 -7.40 -15.41 -2.32
C LYS A 6 -6.59 -14.15 -2.48
N THR A 7 -6.77 -13.46 -3.60
CA THR A 7 -6.19 -12.14 -3.83
C THR A 7 -6.69 -11.19 -2.74
N LEU A 8 -5.76 -10.59 -2.00
CA LEU A 8 -6.07 -9.65 -0.94
C LEU A 8 -5.97 -8.22 -1.49
N PRO A 9 -6.99 -7.39 -1.28
CA PRO A 9 -6.91 -5.99 -1.70
C PRO A 9 -5.81 -5.30 -0.89
N ALA A 10 -4.95 -4.57 -1.60
CA ALA A 10 -3.80 -3.90 -1.05
C ALA A 10 -3.71 -2.46 -1.56
N ILE A 11 -2.84 -1.68 -0.94
CA ILE A 11 -2.43 -0.39 -1.46
C ILE A 11 -0.90 -0.32 -1.48
N THR A 12 -0.38 0.24 -2.55
CA THR A 12 1.03 0.62 -2.66
C THR A 12 1.15 2.08 -2.30
N VAL A 13 1.97 2.38 -1.29
CA VAL A 13 2.22 3.74 -0.83
C VAL A 13 3.66 4.10 -1.12
N THR A 14 3.86 5.24 -1.77
CA THR A 14 5.18 5.79 -2.08
C THR A 14 5.26 7.23 -1.57
N SER A 15 6.28 7.55 -0.80
CA SER A 15 6.53 8.93 -0.38
C SER A 15 7.17 9.74 -1.49
N ARG A 16 6.56 10.88 -1.82
CA ARG A 16 7.12 11.89 -2.73
C ARG A 16 7.71 13.08 -1.96
N SER A 17 7.87 12.94 -0.64
CA SER A 17 8.50 13.96 0.18
C SER A 17 9.94 14.19 -0.28
N PRO A 18 10.38 15.46 -0.45
CA PRO A 18 11.77 15.76 -0.82
C PRO A 18 12.78 15.33 0.25
N ARG A 19 12.32 15.04 1.47
CA ARG A 19 13.15 14.47 2.56
C ARG A 19 13.31 12.95 2.47
N GLY A 20 12.63 12.29 1.53
CA GLY A 20 12.70 10.85 1.30
C GLY A 20 11.80 10.00 2.21
N ASN A 21 11.51 10.45 3.43
CA ASN A 21 10.60 9.78 4.36
C ASN A 21 9.44 10.68 4.80
N LEU A 22 8.28 10.07 5.10
CA LEU A 22 7.11 10.76 5.63
C LEU A 22 6.38 9.87 6.66
N TRP A 23 6.17 10.39 7.86
CA TRP A 23 5.43 9.67 8.90
C TRP A 23 3.93 9.94 8.80
N ARG A 24 3.14 8.91 8.48
CA ARG A 24 1.69 9.04 8.40
C ARG A 24 1.00 7.71 8.71
N ALA A 25 -0.18 7.78 9.33
CA ALA A 25 -0.93 6.61 9.77
C ALA A 25 -0.15 5.67 10.72
N GLY A 26 0.81 6.19 11.48
CA GLY A 26 1.62 5.40 12.42
C GLY A 26 2.75 4.58 11.78
N ARG A 27 3.03 4.79 10.49
CA ARG A 27 4.12 4.13 9.74
C ARG A 27 4.99 5.18 9.04
N ASP A 28 6.26 4.87 8.84
CA ASP A 28 7.13 5.65 7.97
C ASP A 28 6.96 5.20 6.52
N TRP A 29 6.79 6.16 5.63
CA TRP A 29 6.70 5.93 4.19
C TRP A 29 7.91 6.51 3.52
N SER A 30 8.63 5.67 2.80
CA SER A 30 9.84 6.05 2.08
C SER A 30 9.55 6.28 0.59
N ALA A 31 10.53 6.82 -0.13
CA ALA A 31 10.48 6.92 -1.59
C ALA A 31 10.43 5.55 -2.30
N GLN A 32 10.75 4.47 -1.58
CA GLN A 32 10.54 3.11 -2.07
C GLN A 32 9.06 2.72 -1.94
N PRO A 33 8.42 2.23 -3.03
CA PRO A 33 7.02 1.81 -3.00
C PRO A 33 6.84 0.65 -2.04
N THR A 34 5.94 0.82 -1.07
CA THR A 34 5.64 -0.19 -0.07
C THR A 34 4.20 -0.65 -0.24
N THR A 35 4.02 -1.94 -0.55
CA THR A 35 2.69 -2.56 -0.67
C THR A 35 2.25 -3.07 0.69
N VAL A 36 1.02 -2.73 1.08
CA VAL A 36 0.43 -3.09 2.37
C VAL A 36 -0.99 -3.57 2.14
N ALA A 37 -1.39 -4.66 2.78
CA ALA A 37 -2.76 -5.14 2.66
C ALA A 37 -3.71 -4.11 3.28
N ILE A 38 -4.87 -3.89 2.64
CA ILE A 38 -5.89 -2.99 3.19
C ILE A 38 -6.37 -3.51 4.56
N SER A 39 -6.40 -4.82 4.76
CA SER A 39 -6.74 -5.44 6.05
C SER A 39 -5.76 -5.12 7.20
N GLU A 40 -4.54 -4.66 6.91
CA GLU A 40 -3.57 -4.23 7.93
C GLU A 40 -3.74 -2.75 8.32
N LEU A 41 -4.59 -2.00 7.61
CA LEU A 41 -4.85 -0.59 7.82
C LEU A 41 -6.31 -0.38 8.20
N SER A 42 -6.54 0.49 9.17
CA SER A 42 -7.89 0.97 9.50
C SER A 42 -8.40 1.95 8.44
N ASP A 43 -9.71 2.07 8.27
CA ASP A 43 -10.32 3.05 7.35
C ASP A 43 -9.81 4.48 7.56
N ALA A 44 -9.62 4.87 8.82
CA ALA A 44 -9.06 6.17 9.18
C ALA A 44 -7.60 6.34 8.72
N GLN A 45 -6.80 5.27 8.77
CA GLN A 45 -5.42 5.27 8.29
C GLN A 45 -5.40 5.41 6.77
N ILE A 46 -6.23 4.65 6.06
CA ILE A 46 -6.35 4.73 4.60
C ILE A 46 -6.80 6.12 4.16
N ALA A 47 -7.79 6.69 4.84
CA ALA A 47 -8.25 8.05 4.59
C ALA A 47 -7.11 9.07 4.80
N ALA A 48 -6.33 8.95 5.87
CA ALA A 48 -5.19 9.82 6.13
C ALA A 48 -4.09 9.69 5.06
N LEU A 49 -3.82 8.48 4.56
CA LEU A 49 -2.85 8.26 3.49
C LEU A 49 -3.31 8.89 2.17
N LYS A 50 -4.59 8.74 1.82
CA LYS A 50 -5.17 9.34 0.61
C LYS A 50 -5.31 10.86 0.70
N ALA A 51 -5.50 11.39 1.90
CA ALA A 51 -5.58 12.83 2.15
C ALA A 51 -4.20 13.52 2.12
N GLU A 52 -3.11 12.76 2.20
CA GLU A 52 -1.76 13.31 2.24
C GLU A 52 -1.21 13.52 0.80
N PRO A 53 -1.06 14.77 0.33
CA PRO A 53 -0.64 15.04 -1.04
C PRO A 53 0.80 14.60 -1.36
N LEU A 54 1.64 14.52 -0.32
CA LEU A 54 3.02 14.04 -0.42
C LEU A 54 3.13 12.51 -0.50
N LEU A 55 2.04 11.78 -0.31
CA LEU A 55 1.98 10.34 -0.53
C LEU A 55 1.30 10.05 -1.86
N LEU A 56 1.88 9.12 -2.61
CA LEU A 56 1.24 8.50 -3.74
C LEU A 56 0.66 7.16 -3.26
N VAL A 57 -0.66 7.06 -3.25
CA VAL A 57 -1.38 5.84 -2.88
C VAL A 57 -2.00 5.24 -4.13
N GLN A 58 -1.61 4.01 -4.46
CA GLN A 58 -2.12 3.25 -5.59
C GLN A 58 -2.81 1.99 -5.10
N ASN A 59 -3.88 1.58 -5.76
CA ASN A 59 -4.51 0.29 -5.48
C ASN A 59 -3.63 -0.83 -6.01
N ALA A 60 -3.50 -1.90 -5.22
CA ALA A 60 -2.72 -3.08 -5.56
C ALA A 60 -3.46 -4.34 -5.08
N GLU A 61 -2.96 -5.48 -5.50
CA GLU A 61 -3.48 -6.79 -5.14
C GLU A 61 -2.32 -7.66 -4.66
N ILE A 62 -2.42 -8.21 -3.45
CA ILE A 62 -1.43 -9.15 -2.92
C ILE A 62 -1.94 -10.56 -3.17
N THR A 63 -1.20 -11.30 -3.99
CA THR A 63 -1.37 -12.73 -4.13
C THR A 63 -0.67 -13.41 -2.94
N PRO A 64 -1.35 -14.28 -2.16
CA PRO A 64 -0.73 -14.97 -1.03
C PRO A 64 0.39 -15.95 -1.44
N ASP A 65 0.63 -16.11 -2.75
CA ASP A 65 1.71 -16.88 -3.36
C ASP A 65 2.96 -16.02 -3.67
N GLY A 66 3.17 -14.90 -2.97
CA GLY A 66 4.43 -14.15 -3.01
C GLY A 66 4.80 -13.46 -4.34
N GLU A 67 4.01 -13.62 -5.42
CA GLU A 67 4.19 -12.86 -6.65
C GLU A 67 3.48 -11.50 -6.56
N VAL A 68 4.29 -10.44 -6.51
CA VAL A 68 3.87 -9.07 -6.80
C VAL A 68 3.61 -8.95 -8.31
N GLY A 69 2.34 -9.10 -8.71
CA GLY A 69 1.94 -8.86 -10.10
C GLY A 69 2.12 -7.39 -10.46
N GLN A 70 3.20 -7.08 -11.19
CA GLN A 70 3.38 -5.79 -11.86
C GLN A 70 2.44 -5.76 -13.08
N VAL A 71 1.48 -4.84 -13.10
CA VAL A 71 0.67 -4.58 -14.31
C VAL A 71 1.48 -3.73 -15.28
N GLU A 72 1.58 -4.20 -16.53
CA GLU A 72 2.30 -3.56 -17.65
C GLU A 72 1.69 -2.23 -18.10
#